data_AF-A0A948W2J3-F1
#
_entry.id   AF-A0A948W2J3-F1
#
_cell.length_a   1.000
_cell.length_b   1.000
_cell.length_c   1.000
_cell.angle_alpha   90.00
_cell.angle_beta   90.00
_cell.angle_gamma   90.00
#
_symmetry.space_group_name_H-M   'P 1'
#
loop_
_entity.id
_entity.type
_entity.pdbx_description
1 polymer ?
#
loop_
_entity_poly.entity_id
_entity_poly.type
_entity_poly.pdbx_seq_one_letter_code
_entity_poly.pdbx_strand_id
1 'polypeptide(L)' 'MSFFAALQFLTIIPLPWRREVSPAELGRSTAYFPLVGLIMGLILVGWRWLLGLFLPPAVANVLVIATLVLINGALHLD' A
#
# COMPACT_ATOMS: atom_id res chain seq x y z
N MET A 1 2.63 -15.65 9.91
CA MET A 1 2.54 -15.63 8.43
C MET A 1 3.25 -14.38 7.93
N SER A 2 4.40 -14.54 7.28
CA SER A 2 5.29 -13.45 6.84
C SER A 2 4.63 -12.42 5.91
N PHE A 3 3.66 -12.84 5.10
CA PHE A 3 2.91 -11.93 4.21
C PHE A 3 2.14 -10.83 4.97
N PHE A 4 1.41 -11.17 6.04
CA PHE A 4 0.65 -10.18 6.81
C PHE A 4 1.56 -9.20 7.55
N ALA A 5 2.75 -9.65 7.98
CA ALA A 5 3.76 -8.78 8.55
C ALA A 5 4.29 -7.75 7.52
N ALA A 6 4.47 -8.15 6.25
CA ALA A 6 4.80 -7.22 5.17
C ALA A 6 3.66 -6.22 4.90
N LEU A 7 2.41 -6.70 4.88
CA LEU A 7 1.24 -5.85 4.68
C LEU A 7 1.08 -4.82 5.81
N GLN A 8 1.28 -5.23 7.06
CA GLN A 8 1.22 -4.35 8.23
C GLN A 8 2.37 -3.34 8.28
N PHE A 9 3.54 -3.69 7.73
CA PHE A 9 4.68 -2.77 7.65
C PHE A 9 4.51 -1.73 6.54
N LEU A 10 3.99 -2.13 5.38
CA LEU A 10 3.85 -1.26 4.20
C LEU A 10 2.55 -0.44 4.20
N THR A 11 1.56 -0.80 5.02
CA THR A 11 0.24 -0.15 5.04
C THR A 11 -0.23 0.18 6.45
N ILE A 12 -0.98 1.27 6.60
CA ILE A 12 -1.60 1.65 7.88
C ILE A 12 -2.98 1.01 8.10
N ILE A 13 -3.47 0.24 7.12
CA ILE A 13 -4.81 -0.36 7.16
C ILE A 13 -4.94 -1.21 8.43
N PRO A 14 -5.97 -0.98 9.27
CA PRO A 14 -6.17 -1.75 10.48
C PRO A 14 -6.59 -3.18 10.12
N LEU A 15 -5.63 -4.10 10.11
CA LEU A 15 -5.90 -5.52 9.92
C LEU A 15 -6.54 -6.08 11.20
N PRO A 16 -7.63 -6.89 11.09
CA PRO A 16 -8.29 -7.50 12.25
C PRO A 16 -7.38 -8.47 13.02
N TRP A 17 -6.29 -8.95 12.39
CA TRP A 17 -5.24 -9.76 13.02
C TRP A 17 -3.97 -8.95 13.32
N ARG A 18 -4.11 -7.71 13.82
CA ARG A 18 -2.97 -6.94 14.34
C ARG A 18 -2.32 -7.70 15.50
N ARG A 19 -1.27 -8.45 15.18
CA ARG A 19 -0.37 -9.11 16.12
C ARG A 19 0.90 -8.27 16.22
N GLU A 20 1.56 -8.32 17.38
CA GLU A 20 2.92 -7.81 17.52
C GLU A 20 3.87 -8.60 16.60
N VAL A 21 4.43 -7.91 15.61
CA VAL A 21 5.41 -8.47 14.69
C VAL A 21 6.78 -8.30 15.32
N SER A 22 7.46 -9.40 15.61
CA SER A 22 8.83 -9.35 16.11
C SER A 22 9.81 -8.88 15.02
N PRO A 23 10.96 -8.26 15.36
CA PRO A 23 11.96 -7.86 14.37
C PRO A 23 12.44 -9.01 13.47
N ALA A 24 12.54 -10.23 14.01
CA ALA A 24 12.91 -11.42 13.25
C ALA A 24 11.83 -11.84 12.23
N GLU A 25 10.55 -11.72 12.60
CA GLU A 25 9.43 -11.96 11.67
C GLU A 25 9.35 -10.88 10.59
N LEU A 26 9.68 -9.63 10.92
CA LEU A 26 9.78 -8.53 9.97
C LEU A 26 10.93 -8.74 8.97
N GLY A 27 12.10 -9.17 9.45
CA GLY A 27 13.22 -9.52 8.56
C GLY A 27 12.84 -10.59 7.54
N ARG A 28 12.07 -11.60 7.97
CA ARG A 28 11.55 -12.66 7.09
C ARG A 28 10.43 -12.20 6.16
N SER A 29 9.73 -11.11 6.47
CA SER A 29 8.64 -10.59 5.64
C SER A 29 9.13 -9.76 4.46
N THR A 30 10.39 -9.28 4.49
CA THR A 30 11.00 -8.49 3.41
C THR A 30 10.92 -9.17 2.04
N ALA A 31 11.00 -10.51 1.99
CA ALA A 31 10.83 -11.29 0.76
C ALA A 31 9.44 -11.12 0.11
N TYR A 32 8.44 -10.69 0.87
CA TYR A 32 7.08 -10.42 0.40
C TYR A 32 6.84 -8.95 0.04
N PHE A 33 7.78 -8.04 0.29
CA PHE A 33 7.63 -6.62 -0.05
C PHE A 33 7.38 -6.42 -1.55
N PRO A 34 8.08 -7.10 -2.49
CA PRO A 34 7.78 -6.96 -3.91
C PRO A 34 6.36 -7.38 -4.28
N LEU A 35 5.85 -8.43 -3.65
CA LEU A 35 4.48 -8.92 -3.89
C LEU A 35 3.44 -7.93 -3.36
N VAL A 36 3.62 -7.42 -2.14
CA VAL A 36 2.71 -6.41 -1.57
C VAL A 36 2.77 -5.11 -2.38
N GLY A 37 3.97 -4.69 -2.80
CA GLY A 37 4.16 -3.55 -3.69
C GLY A 37 3.46 -3.73 -5.05
N LEU A 38 3.51 -4.92 -5.64
CA LEU A 38 2.80 -5.24 -6.88
C LEU A 38 1.28 -5.13 -6.70
N ILE A 39 0.74 -5.67 -5.61
CA ILE A 39 -0.69 -5.57 -5.28
C ILE A 39 -1.09 -4.09 -5.15
N MET A 40 -0.31 -3.29 -4.40
CA MET A 40 -0.55 -1.85 -4.27
C MET A 40 -0.48 -1.13 -5.63
N GLY A 41 0.51 -1.45 -6.46
CA GLY A 41 0.66 -0.88 -7.80
C GLY A 41 -0.54 -1.18 -8.69
N LEU A 42 -1.03 -2.42 -8.70
CA LEU A 42 -2.22 -2.81 -9.46
C LEU A 42 -3.47 -2.06 -8.99
N ILE A 43 -3.65 -1.89 -7.67
CA ILE A 43 -4.75 -1.10 -7.10
C ILE A 43 -4.67 0.35 -7.59
N LEU A 44 -3.49 0.97 -7.53
CA LEU A 44 -3.31 2.37 -7.94
C LEU A 44 -3.50 2.57 -9.45
N VAL A 45 -3.00 1.64 -10.28
CA VAL A 45 -3.22 1.68 -11.74
C VAL A 45 -4.70 1.53 -12.07
N GLY A 46 -5.39 0.56 -11.45
CA GLY A 46 -6.84 0.39 -11.64
C GLY A 46 -7.63 1.62 -11.20
N TRP A 47 -7.26 2.21 -10.06
CA TRP A 47 -7.88 3.43 -9.54
C TRP A 47 -7.65 4.62 -10.46
N ARG A 48 -6.41 4.82 -10.95
CA ARG A 48 -6.08 5.86 -11.93
C ARG A 48 -6.88 5.70 -13.21
N TRP A 49 -6.99 4.49 -13.73
CA TRP A 49 -7.74 4.20 -14.94
C TRP A 49 -9.22 4.55 -14.77
N LEU A 50 -9.82 4.14 -13.65
CA LEU A 50 -11.21 4.46 -13.30
C LEU A 50 -11.44 5.97 -13.16
N LEU A 51 -10.59 6.69 -12.42
CA LEU A 51 -10.69 8.14 -12.27
C LEU A 51 -10.53 8.86 -13.61
N GLY A 52 -9.68 8.35 -14.50
CA GLY A 52 -9.47 8.90 -15.84
C GLY A 52 -10.70 8.84 -16.75
N LEU A 53 -11.71 8.02 -16.42
CA LEU A 53 -12.98 7.99 -17.15
C LEU A 53 -13.87 9.20 -16.85
N PHE A 54 -13.64 9.89 -15.72
CA PHE A 54 -14.53 10.94 -15.22
C PHE A 54 -13.84 12.28 -14.93
N LEU A 55 -12.53 12.29 -14.68
CA LEU A 55 -11.80 13.45 -14.17
C LEU A 55 -10.65 13.89 -15.09
N PRO A 56 -10.30 15.19 -15.08
CA PRO A 56 -9.08 15.66 -15.73
C PRO A 56 -7.82 14.99 -15.16
N PRO A 57 -6.75 14.81 -15.96
CA PRO A 57 -5.54 14.11 -15.54
C PRO A 57 -4.91 14.66 -14.25
N ALA A 58 -4.90 15.98 -14.08
CA ALA A 58 -4.33 16.61 -12.88
C ALA A 58 -5.07 16.20 -11.60
N VAL A 59 -6.40 16.23 -11.63
CA VAL A 59 -7.24 15.85 -10.47
C VAL A 59 -7.10 14.35 -10.18
N ALA A 60 -7.14 13.52 -11.22
CA ALA A 60 -6.94 12.08 -11.07
C ALA A 60 -5.58 11.74 -10.44
N ASN A 61 -4.51 12.42 -10.85
CA ASN A 61 -3.16 12.21 -10.29
C ASN A 61 -3.09 12.59 -8.80
N VAL A 62 -3.67 13.73 -8.42
CA VAL A 62 -3.72 14.15 -7.00
C VAL A 62 -4.47 13.13 -6.16
N LEU A 63 -5.60 12.63 -6.65
CA LEU A 63 -6.38 11.60 -5.95
C LEU A 63 -5.63 10.27 -5.83
N VAL A 64 -4.87 9.87 -6.86
CA VAL A 64 -4.02 8.67 -6.80
C VAL A 64 -2.92 8.83 -5.75
N ILE A 65 -2.26 9.98 -5.70
CA ILE A 65 -1.27 10.28 -4.67
C ILE A 65 -1.93 10.25 -3.29
N ALA A 66 -3.07 10.91 -3.12
CA ALA A 66 -3.82 10.90 -1.87
C ALA A 66 -4.18 9.47 -1.44
N THR A 67 -4.62 8.60 -2.38
CA THR A 67 -4.87 7.18 -2.11
C THR A 67 -3.61 6.45 -1.66
N LEU A 68 -2.46 6.68 -2.31
CA LEU A 68 -1.18 6.11 -1.87
C LEU A 68 -0.84 6.54 -0.43
N VAL A 69 -0.97 7.84 -0.12
CA VAL A 69 -0.74 8.38 1.22
C VAL A 69 -1.67 7.76 2.27
N LEU A 70 -2.95 7.59 1.93
CA LEU A 70 -3.93 7.01 2.84
C LEU A 70 -3.67 5.52 3.10
N ILE A 71 -3.17 4.79 2.11
CA ILE A 71 -2.83 3.36 2.26
C ILE A 71 -1.54 3.19 3.06
N ASN A 72 -0.50 3.97 2.76
CA ASN A 72 0.81 3.83 3.39
C ASN A 72 0.98 4.67 4.67
N GLY A 73 0.05 5.58 4.98
CA GLY A 73 0.12 6.50 6.13
C GLY A 73 1.23 7.53 6.07
N ALA A 74 1.63 7.94 4.87
CA ALA A 74 2.80 8.77 4.59
C ALA A 74 4.14 8.19 5.07
N LEU A 75 4.23 6.88 5.33
CA LEU A 75 5.45 6.24 5.85
C LEU A 75 6.66 6.32 4.89
N HIS A 76 6.42 6.56 3.60
CA HIS A 76 7.43 6.57 2.53
C HIS A 76 7.20 7.77 1.60
N LEU A 77 6.83 8.93 2.15
CA LEU A 77 6.52 10.13 1.37
C LEU A 77 7.74 11.02 1.08
N ASP A 78 8.93 10.48 1.29
CA ASP A 78 10.25 11.12 1.22
C ASP A 78 10.96 10.96 -0.15
#